data_AF-G5C4U2-F1
#
_entry.id   AF-G5C4U2-F1
#
_cell.length_a   1.000
_cell.length_b   1.000
_cell.length_c   1.000
_cell.angle_alpha   90.00
_cell.angle_beta   90.00
_cell.angle_gamma   90.00
#
_symmetry.space_group_name_H-M   'P 1'
#
loop_
_entity.id
_entity.type
_entity.pdbx_description
1 polymer ?
#
loop_
_entity_poly.entity_id
_entity_poly.type
_entity_poly.pdbx_seq_one_letter_code
_entity_poly.pdbx_strand_id
1 'polypeptide(L)'
;MDFRHWGASLPSDRLYERYLARVGELEATDTEDPNLNYGLVVDCGSSGSRIFVYFWPRHNGNPHDLLDIKQMRDRSSQPVVKKIKPGISAMADTPEHASDYLRPLLSFAAAHVPVKKHKETPLYILCTAGMRLLPERKQLALLADLVKDLPLEFDFLFSQSQAEVISGKQEGVYAWIGINFVLGRFDHEDESDAESSQESAIGRRRTVGILDMGGASLQIAYEVPTSTSALPPEQEEAAKTLLAEFNLGCDVQHTEHVYRVYVTTFLGFGGNFARQRYEDLVLNETFNKNRLLGQKTGLSPDNPFLDPCLPVGLTDVMERNSQVLHIRGKGDWATCGLMLSPLLARSNTSQASLNGIYQSPIDYNNSEFYGFSEFFYCTEDVLRIGGRYHGPTFAKAAQVNH
;
A
#
# COMPACT_ATOMS: atom_id res chain seq x y z
N MET A 1 -60.78 -7.86 2.86
CA MET A 1 -59.98 -7.78 4.10
C MET A 1 -58.66 -8.43 3.82
N ASP A 2 -57.62 -7.61 3.90
CA ASP A 2 -56.22 -7.86 3.59
C ASP A 2 -55.60 -9.01 4.38
N PHE A 3 -54.70 -9.72 3.73
CA PHE A 3 -53.51 -10.28 4.36
C PHE A 3 -52.30 -9.90 3.50
N ARG A 4 -51.80 -8.68 3.71
CA ARG A 4 -50.47 -8.25 3.27
C ARG A 4 -49.49 -8.33 4.45
N HIS A 5 -48.24 -8.61 4.08
CA HIS A 5 -46.99 -8.34 4.81
C HIS A 5 -46.49 -9.41 5.77
N TRP A 6 -45.73 -10.35 5.21
CA TRP A 6 -44.46 -10.79 5.79
C TRP A 6 -43.44 -10.92 4.66
N GLY A 7 -42.31 -10.25 4.81
CA GLY A 7 -41.21 -10.26 3.85
C GLY A 7 -40.30 -9.05 4.04
N ALA A 8 -39.65 -8.97 5.20
CA ALA A 8 -38.53 -8.05 5.38
C ALA A 8 -37.38 -8.52 4.47
N SER A 9 -37.09 -7.78 3.40
CA SER A 9 -35.88 -7.95 2.60
C SER A 9 -34.68 -7.53 3.44
N LEU A 10 -33.74 -8.45 3.64
CA LEU A 10 -32.49 -8.22 4.35
C LEU A 10 -31.57 -7.27 3.55
N PRO A 11 -30.67 -6.50 4.18
CA PRO A 11 -29.66 -5.63 3.53
C PRO A 11 -28.58 -6.39 2.71
N SER A 12 -28.78 -7.67 2.44
CA SER A 12 -27.81 -8.59 1.83
C SER A 12 -27.71 -8.46 0.30
N ASP A 13 -28.70 -7.87 -0.37
CA ASP A 13 -28.79 -7.94 -1.84
C ASP A 13 -27.84 -6.99 -2.56
N ARG A 14 -27.66 -5.73 -2.13
CA ARG A 14 -26.83 -4.75 -2.87
C ARG A 14 -25.33 -5.00 -2.82
N LEU A 15 -24.78 -5.46 -1.68
CA LEU A 15 -23.37 -5.86 -1.59
C LEU A 15 -23.10 -7.09 -2.48
N TYR A 16 -24.05 -8.01 -2.54
CA TYR A 16 -23.99 -9.18 -3.39
C TYR A 16 -24.15 -8.81 -4.87
N GLU A 17 -25.06 -7.90 -5.23
CA GLU A 17 -25.20 -7.34 -6.58
C GLU A 17 -23.94 -6.60 -7.03
N ARG A 18 -23.30 -5.80 -6.16
CA ARG A 18 -22.00 -5.17 -6.46
C ARG A 18 -20.90 -6.20 -6.66
N TYR A 19 -20.88 -7.24 -5.84
CA TYR A 19 -19.96 -8.35 -6.00
C TYR A 19 -20.19 -9.06 -7.35
N LEU A 20 -21.45 -9.31 -7.74
CA LEU A 20 -21.78 -9.90 -9.04
C LEU A 20 -21.47 -8.96 -10.22
N ALA A 21 -21.71 -7.65 -10.08
CA ALA A 21 -21.36 -6.66 -11.08
C ALA A 21 -19.84 -6.67 -11.35
N ARG A 22 -19.02 -6.82 -10.29
CA ARG A 22 -17.56 -7.02 -10.41
C ARG A 22 -17.15 -8.32 -11.07
N VAL A 23 -17.97 -9.36 -10.97
CA VAL A 23 -17.75 -10.60 -11.73
C VAL A 23 -18.03 -10.35 -13.23
N GLY A 24 -19.00 -9.49 -13.57
CA GLY A 24 -19.19 -8.99 -14.94
C GLY A 24 -18.02 -8.12 -15.44
N GLU A 25 -17.36 -7.38 -14.54
CA GLU A 25 -16.11 -6.64 -14.83
C GLU A 25 -14.89 -7.54 -15.08
N LEU A 26 -15.06 -8.87 -15.10
CA LEU A 26 -14.04 -9.81 -15.54
C LEU A 26 -13.95 -9.93 -17.06
N GLU A 27 -14.88 -9.34 -17.82
CA GLU A 27 -14.82 -9.35 -19.28
C GLU A 27 -13.64 -8.54 -19.83
N ALA A 28 -13.17 -8.91 -21.02
CA ALA A 28 -12.13 -8.18 -21.72
C ALA A 28 -12.59 -6.73 -22.01
N THR A 29 -11.68 -5.77 -21.87
CA THR A 29 -12.00 -4.37 -22.21
C THR A 29 -12.22 -4.23 -23.72
N ASP A 30 -13.35 -3.64 -24.12
CA ASP A 30 -13.64 -3.36 -25.53
C ASP A 30 -12.77 -2.21 -26.06
N THR A 31 -11.61 -2.56 -26.60
CA THR A 31 -10.64 -1.59 -27.15
C THR A 31 -11.14 -0.85 -28.39
N GLU A 32 -12.24 -1.30 -29.00
CA GLU A 32 -12.83 -0.63 -30.16
C GLU A 32 -13.78 0.51 -29.78
N ASP A 33 -14.36 0.50 -28.58
CA ASP A 33 -15.24 1.56 -28.09
C ASP A 33 -14.50 2.91 -28.01
N PRO A 34 -14.86 3.90 -28.84
CA PRO A 34 -14.20 5.20 -28.84
C PRO A 34 -14.49 6.04 -27.59
N ASN A 35 -15.53 5.69 -26.81
CA ASN A 35 -15.93 6.41 -25.61
C ASN A 35 -15.10 6.05 -24.38
N LEU A 36 -14.28 5.00 -24.45
CA LEU A 36 -13.36 4.65 -23.39
C LEU A 36 -12.13 5.57 -23.39
N ASN A 37 -11.72 5.95 -22.18
CA ASN A 37 -10.49 6.65 -21.89
C ASN A 37 -9.58 5.74 -21.07
N TYR A 38 -8.28 6.00 -21.09
CA TYR A 38 -7.28 5.13 -20.47
C TYR A 38 -6.36 5.96 -19.60
N GLY A 39 -5.75 5.33 -18.60
CA GLY A 39 -4.73 5.93 -17.75
C GLY A 39 -3.70 4.91 -17.31
N LEU A 40 -2.44 5.33 -17.24
CA LEU A 40 -1.31 4.47 -16.88
C LEU A 40 -0.70 4.93 -15.57
N VAL A 41 -0.50 3.99 -14.65
CA VAL A 41 0.23 4.24 -13.40
C VAL A 41 1.37 3.24 -13.28
N VAL A 42 2.59 3.75 -13.16
CA VAL A 42 3.79 2.96 -12.83
C VAL A 42 4.09 3.15 -11.35
N ASP A 43 3.92 2.07 -10.58
CA ASP A 43 4.41 1.96 -9.20
C ASP A 43 5.89 1.57 -9.23
N CYS A 44 6.75 2.49 -8.83
CA CYS A 44 8.19 2.28 -8.72
C CYS A 44 8.58 1.94 -7.26
N GLY A 45 8.28 0.70 -6.88
CA GLY A 45 8.59 0.14 -5.56
C GLY A 45 10.07 -0.24 -5.36
N SER A 46 10.45 -0.47 -4.10
CA SER A 46 11.84 -0.83 -3.73
C SER A 46 12.28 -2.19 -4.27
N SER A 47 11.37 -3.16 -4.37
CA SER A 47 11.65 -4.54 -4.82
C SER A 47 11.39 -4.78 -6.31
N GLY A 48 10.87 -3.78 -7.02
CA GLY A 48 10.47 -3.88 -8.43
C GLY A 48 9.44 -2.83 -8.81
N SER A 49 9.34 -2.57 -10.11
CA SER A 49 8.33 -1.67 -10.68
C SER A 49 7.18 -2.44 -11.34
N ARG A 50 5.98 -1.86 -11.31
CA ARG A 50 4.76 -2.42 -11.91
C ARG A 50 4.03 -1.34 -12.70
N ILE A 51 3.49 -1.69 -13.87
CA ILE A 51 2.55 -0.84 -14.59
C ILE A 51 1.15 -1.40 -14.48
N PHE A 52 0.19 -0.51 -14.22
CA PHE A 52 -1.23 -0.78 -14.22
C PHE A 52 -1.89 0.06 -15.32
N VAL A 53 -2.71 -0.59 -16.14
CA VAL A 53 -3.53 0.09 -17.14
C VAL A 53 -4.96 0.16 -16.61
N TYR A 54 -5.50 1.36 -16.53
CA TYR A 54 -6.88 1.62 -16.14
C TYR A 54 -7.66 2.17 -17.34
N PHE A 55 -8.97 2.00 -17.31
CA PHE A 55 -9.88 2.60 -18.27
C PHE A 55 -11.16 3.08 -17.58
N TRP A 56 -11.86 4.01 -18.21
CA TRP A 56 -13.17 4.48 -17.75
C TRP A 56 -14.01 4.95 -18.95
N PRO A 57 -15.34 4.81 -18.90
CA PRO A 57 -16.23 5.37 -19.91
C PRO A 57 -16.30 6.90 -19.78
N ARG A 58 -17.04 7.54 -20.70
CA ARG A 58 -17.38 8.95 -20.56
C ARG A 58 -18.17 9.17 -19.25
N HIS A 59 -17.79 10.22 -18.51
CA HIS A 59 -18.50 10.62 -17.29
C HIS A 59 -19.98 10.92 -17.59
N ASN A 60 -20.87 10.58 -16.66
CA ASN A 60 -22.32 10.63 -16.85
C ASN A 60 -22.91 12.06 -16.74
N GLY A 61 -22.11 13.04 -16.36
CA GLY A 61 -22.50 14.44 -16.18
C GLY A 61 -23.06 14.78 -14.80
N ASN A 62 -23.20 13.80 -13.90
CA ASN A 62 -23.63 14.03 -12.52
C ASN A 62 -22.44 14.53 -11.67
N PRO A 63 -22.47 15.77 -11.15
CA PRO A 63 -21.34 16.33 -10.38
C PRO A 63 -21.08 15.59 -9.05
N HIS A 64 -22.03 14.77 -8.59
CA HIS A 64 -21.90 13.95 -7.39
C HIS A 64 -21.15 12.63 -7.64
N ASP A 65 -21.04 12.20 -8.90
CA ASP A 65 -20.40 10.94 -9.27
C ASP A 65 -18.94 11.13 -9.66
N LEU A 66 -18.07 10.23 -9.19
CA LEU A 66 -16.68 10.14 -9.64
C LEU A 66 -16.58 9.39 -10.98
N LEU A 67 -15.39 9.38 -11.60
CA LEU A 67 -15.14 8.54 -12.77
C LEU A 67 -15.26 7.06 -12.41
N ASP A 68 -15.94 6.28 -13.27
CA ASP A 68 -16.03 4.82 -13.16
C ASP A 68 -14.73 4.14 -13.68
N ILE A 69 -13.65 4.30 -12.89
CA ILE A 69 -12.33 3.78 -13.20
C ILE A 69 -12.23 2.29 -12.90
N LYS A 70 -11.81 1.51 -13.90
CA LYS A 70 -11.62 0.05 -13.79
C LYS A 70 -10.25 -0.35 -14.28
N GLN A 71 -9.76 -1.47 -13.78
CA GLN A 71 -8.53 -2.07 -14.28
C GLN A 71 -8.79 -2.69 -15.66
N MET A 72 -7.98 -2.32 -16.65
CA MET A 72 -8.08 -2.86 -18.01
C MET A 72 -7.85 -4.38 -17.99
N ARG A 73 -8.61 -5.09 -18.83
CA ARG A 73 -8.44 -6.52 -19.06
C ARG A 73 -8.10 -6.81 -20.51
N ASP A 74 -7.16 -7.73 -20.71
CA ASP A 74 -6.78 -8.20 -22.03
C ASP A 74 -7.87 -9.10 -22.64
N ARG A 75 -7.62 -9.58 -23.87
CA ARG A 75 -8.54 -10.47 -24.60
C ARG A 75 -8.79 -11.82 -23.91
N SER A 76 -7.95 -12.19 -22.94
CA SER A 76 -8.07 -13.40 -22.12
C SER A 76 -8.70 -13.09 -20.74
N SER A 77 -9.32 -11.92 -20.60
CA SER A 77 -9.94 -11.44 -19.36
C SER A 77 -8.94 -11.29 -18.20
N GLN A 78 -7.64 -11.21 -18.48
CA GLN A 78 -6.61 -11.04 -17.46
C GLN A 78 -6.32 -9.55 -17.22
N PRO A 79 -6.08 -9.13 -15.97
CA PRO A 79 -5.67 -7.76 -15.67
C PRO A 79 -4.42 -7.36 -16.46
N VAL A 80 -4.47 -6.20 -17.13
CA VAL A 80 -3.33 -5.64 -17.86
C VAL A 80 -2.37 -5.01 -16.87
N VAL A 81 -1.51 -5.87 -16.31
CA VAL A 81 -0.48 -5.54 -15.34
C VAL A 81 0.81 -6.24 -15.73
N LYS A 82 1.94 -5.53 -15.63
CA LYS A 82 3.27 -6.12 -15.80
C LYS A 82 4.20 -5.66 -14.69
N LYS A 83 5.03 -6.59 -14.21
CA LYS A 83 6.04 -6.36 -13.17
C LYS A 83 7.44 -6.66 -13.68
N ILE A 84 8.41 -5.86 -13.26
CA ILE A 84 9.84 -6.09 -13.47
C ILE A 84 10.59 -5.99 -12.15
N LYS A 85 11.81 -6.55 -12.11
CA LYS A 85 12.74 -6.50 -10.99
C LYS A 85 14.16 -6.23 -11.53
N PRO A 86 15.09 -5.63 -10.76
CA PRO A 86 14.94 -5.09 -9.39
C PRO A 86 14.09 -3.79 -9.38
N GLY A 87 14.02 -3.04 -8.28
CA GLY A 87 13.36 -1.72 -8.26
C GLY A 87 14.20 -0.63 -8.94
N ILE A 88 13.58 0.48 -9.35
CA ILE A 88 14.26 1.57 -10.08
C ILE A 88 15.42 2.19 -9.30
N SER A 89 15.38 2.14 -7.97
CA SER A 89 16.47 2.61 -7.11
C SER A 89 17.78 1.84 -7.31
N ALA A 90 17.76 0.67 -7.96
CA ALA A 90 18.98 -0.03 -8.36
C ALA A 90 19.78 0.73 -9.43
N MET A 91 19.14 1.64 -10.19
CA MET A 91 19.79 2.47 -11.20
C MET A 91 20.40 3.75 -10.60
N ALA A 92 20.44 3.89 -9.27
CA ALA A 92 20.87 5.11 -8.60
C ALA A 92 22.30 5.56 -8.94
N ASP A 93 23.18 4.62 -9.30
CA ASP A 93 24.56 4.89 -9.72
C ASP A 93 24.73 5.00 -11.24
N THR A 94 23.69 4.68 -12.02
CA THR A 94 23.66 4.73 -13.49
C THR A 94 22.31 5.29 -13.96
N PRO A 95 21.99 6.56 -13.65
CA PRO A 95 20.66 7.13 -13.87
C PRO A 95 20.25 7.17 -15.35
N GLU A 96 21.20 7.19 -16.28
CA GLU A 96 20.98 7.11 -17.73
C GLU A 96 20.31 5.82 -18.22
N HIS A 97 20.20 4.80 -17.36
CA HIS A 97 19.50 3.56 -17.66
C HIS A 97 18.09 3.50 -17.06
N ALA A 98 17.59 4.57 -16.45
CA ALA A 98 16.26 4.58 -15.84
C ALA A 98 15.14 4.39 -16.88
N SER A 99 15.25 5.07 -18.03
CA SER A 99 14.30 4.94 -19.13
C SER A 99 14.35 3.56 -19.78
N ASP A 100 15.57 3.03 -20.00
CA ASP A 100 15.78 1.66 -20.48
C ASP A 100 15.11 0.62 -19.58
N TYR A 101 15.24 0.81 -18.26
CA TYR A 101 14.65 -0.07 -17.26
C TYR A 101 13.11 -0.06 -17.29
N LEU A 102 12.47 1.10 -17.52
CA LEU A 102 11.00 1.19 -17.59
C LEU A 102 10.41 0.86 -18.96
N ARG A 103 11.19 0.90 -20.04
CA ARG A 103 10.75 0.61 -21.41
C ARG A 103 9.91 -0.68 -21.54
N PRO A 104 10.29 -1.84 -20.94
CA PRO A 104 9.51 -3.07 -21.04
C PRO A 104 8.09 -2.98 -20.44
N LEU A 105 7.85 -2.06 -19.50
CA LEU A 105 6.53 -1.78 -18.94
C LEU A 105 5.71 -0.90 -19.87
N LEU A 106 6.30 0.18 -20.38
CA LEU A 106 5.62 1.14 -21.24
C LEU A 106 5.29 0.53 -22.61
N SER A 107 6.20 -0.25 -23.20
CA SER A 107 5.89 -1.00 -24.43
C SER A 107 4.77 -2.02 -24.22
N PHE A 108 4.68 -2.62 -23.02
CA PHE A 108 3.57 -3.52 -22.69
C PHE A 108 2.24 -2.77 -22.63
N ALA A 109 2.17 -1.61 -21.97
CA ALA A 109 0.96 -0.79 -21.95
C ALA A 109 0.58 -0.27 -23.34
N ALA A 110 1.55 0.23 -24.13
CA ALA A 110 1.33 0.72 -25.49
C ALA A 110 0.80 -0.35 -26.44
N ALA A 111 1.13 -1.63 -26.21
CA ALA A 111 0.59 -2.75 -26.98
C ALA A 111 -0.89 -3.05 -26.65
N HIS A 112 -1.40 -2.65 -25.48
CA HIS A 112 -2.78 -2.88 -25.07
C HIS A 112 -3.68 -1.67 -25.32
N VAL A 113 -3.20 -0.46 -25.03
CA VAL A 113 -3.96 0.78 -25.26
C VAL A 113 -4.06 1.05 -26.77
N PRO A 114 -5.25 1.34 -27.33
CA PRO A 114 -5.39 1.68 -28.74
C PRO A 114 -4.49 2.85 -29.15
N VAL A 115 -3.77 2.73 -30.27
CA VAL A 115 -2.82 3.76 -30.76
C VAL A 115 -3.49 5.15 -30.86
N LYS A 116 -4.74 5.20 -31.33
CA LYS A 116 -5.55 6.42 -31.43
C LYS A 116 -5.77 7.13 -30.07
N LYS A 117 -5.62 6.42 -28.94
CA LYS A 117 -5.81 6.92 -27.58
C LYS A 117 -4.52 7.25 -26.86
N HIS A 118 -3.34 6.92 -27.41
CA HIS A 118 -2.04 7.16 -26.73
C HIS A 118 -1.89 8.63 -26.33
N LYS A 119 -2.17 9.55 -27.26
CA LYS A 119 -2.08 11.01 -27.05
C LYS A 119 -3.08 11.60 -26.05
N GLU A 120 -4.10 10.83 -25.67
CA GLU A 120 -5.11 11.22 -24.66
C GLU A 120 -4.88 10.52 -23.31
N THR A 121 -3.94 9.57 -23.27
CA THR A 121 -3.73 8.68 -22.11
C THR A 121 -2.65 9.26 -21.19
N PRO A 122 -3.00 9.74 -19.97
CA PRO A 122 -2.01 10.16 -18.99
C PRO A 122 -1.17 8.99 -18.48
N LEU A 123 0.14 9.24 -18.37
CA LEU A 123 1.10 8.36 -17.72
C LEU A 123 1.58 9.00 -16.44
N TYR A 124 1.45 8.30 -15.31
CA TYR A 124 2.01 8.69 -14.02
C TYR A 124 3.07 7.68 -13.60
N ILE A 125 4.26 8.15 -13.23
CA ILE A 125 5.36 7.35 -12.69
C ILE A 125 5.59 7.79 -11.25
N LEU A 126 5.12 6.97 -10.31
CA LEU A 126 5.11 7.29 -8.88
C LEU A 126 6.10 6.38 -8.16
N CYS A 127 7.18 6.96 -7.68
CA CYS A 127 8.24 6.26 -6.97
C CYS A 127 8.01 6.30 -5.46
N THR A 128 8.20 5.17 -4.78
CA THR A 128 7.88 5.03 -3.35
C THR A 128 9.15 4.90 -2.49
N ALA A 129 9.10 4.12 -1.40
CA ALA A 129 10.12 4.04 -0.37
C ALA A 129 11.55 3.76 -0.89
N GLY A 130 11.71 2.98 -1.97
CA GLY A 130 13.04 2.70 -2.54
C GLY A 130 13.77 3.95 -3.01
N MET A 131 13.04 4.88 -3.65
CA MET A 131 13.59 6.16 -4.10
C MET A 131 13.75 7.15 -2.95
N ARG A 132 12.82 7.16 -1.98
CA ARG A 132 12.90 8.01 -0.77
C ARG A 132 14.18 7.80 0.05
N LEU A 133 14.76 6.59 -0.02
CA LEU A 133 16.00 6.24 0.69
C LEU A 133 17.28 6.70 -0.03
N LEU A 134 17.18 7.13 -1.28
CA LEU A 134 18.34 7.65 -2.02
C LEU A 134 18.62 9.12 -1.66
N PRO A 135 19.87 9.58 -1.80
CA PRO A 135 20.16 11.01 -1.79
C PRO A 135 19.33 11.76 -2.84
N GLU A 136 18.82 12.95 -2.50
CA GLU A 136 17.95 13.76 -3.38
C GLU A 136 18.54 13.97 -4.77
N ARG A 137 19.85 14.22 -4.87
CA ARG A 137 20.55 14.35 -6.16
C ARG A 137 20.37 13.13 -7.07
N LYS A 138 20.39 11.91 -6.52
CA LYS A 138 20.20 10.67 -7.28
C LYS A 138 18.74 10.50 -7.68
N GLN A 139 17.80 10.87 -6.80
CA GLN A 139 16.37 10.87 -7.12
C GLN A 139 16.08 11.78 -8.33
N LEU A 140 16.57 13.02 -8.29
CA LEU A 140 16.39 14.00 -9.36
C LEU A 140 17.04 13.56 -10.66
N ALA A 141 18.24 12.95 -10.62
CA ALA A 141 18.91 12.45 -11.82
C ALA A 141 18.09 11.35 -12.51
N LEU A 142 17.54 10.40 -11.75
CA LEU A 142 16.68 9.34 -12.27
C LEU A 142 15.39 9.90 -12.88
N LEU A 143 14.70 10.81 -12.18
CA LEU A 143 13.48 11.42 -12.71
C LEU A 143 13.75 12.26 -13.96
N ALA A 144 14.88 12.98 -14.00
CA ALA A 144 15.26 13.79 -15.16
C ALA A 144 15.50 12.94 -16.42
N ASP A 145 16.10 11.76 -16.27
CA ASP A 145 16.26 10.80 -17.36
C ASP A 145 14.90 10.38 -17.95
N LEU A 146 13.98 9.96 -17.07
CA LEU A 146 12.63 9.56 -17.47
C LEU A 146 11.88 10.68 -18.20
N VAL A 147 11.87 11.89 -17.64
CA VAL A 147 11.16 13.05 -18.20
C VAL A 147 11.74 13.46 -19.55
N LYS A 148 13.03 13.24 -19.77
CA LYS A 148 13.72 13.60 -21.00
C LYS A 148 13.47 12.58 -22.11
N ASP A 149 13.63 11.29 -21.82
CA ASP A 149 13.73 10.27 -22.87
C ASP A 149 12.37 9.61 -23.17
N LEU A 150 11.49 9.42 -22.18
CA LEU A 150 10.21 8.74 -22.40
C LEU A 150 9.26 9.46 -23.39
N PRO A 151 9.11 10.80 -23.39
CA PRO A 151 8.29 11.50 -24.38
C PRO A 151 8.79 11.39 -25.83
N LEU A 152 10.05 11.01 -26.03
CA LEU A 152 10.62 10.78 -27.36
C LEU A 152 10.28 9.38 -27.89
N GLU A 153 9.99 8.43 -26.99
CA GLU A 153 9.70 7.03 -27.31
C GLU A 153 8.19 6.72 -27.33
N PHE A 154 7.39 7.43 -26.54
CA PHE A 154 5.96 7.15 -26.34
C PHE A 154 5.09 8.39 -26.46
N ASP A 155 3.94 8.25 -27.11
CA ASP A 155 2.95 9.32 -27.36
C ASP A 155 2.01 9.60 -26.16
N PHE A 156 2.28 9.05 -24.97
CA PHE A 156 1.45 9.26 -23.78
C PHE A 156 1.55 10.70 -23.24
N LEU A 157 0.50 11.18 -22.58
CA LEU A 157 0.54 12.46 -21.88
C LEU A 157 1.45 12.33 -20.66
N PHE A 158 2.70 12.75 -20.82
CA PHE A 158 3.75 12.66 -19.82
C PHE A 158 4.59 13.93 -19.76
N SER A 159 4.85 14.42 -18.55
CA SER A 159 5.60 15.63 -18.27
C SER A 159 6.24 15.55 -16.87
N GLN A 160 7.03 16.55 -16.51
CA GLN A 160 7.71 16.58 -15.22
C GLN A 160 6.78 16.42 -14.01
N SER A 161 5.55 16.95 -14.06
CA SER A 161 4.58 16.84 -12.96
C SER A 161 4.03 15.42 -12.78
N GLN A 162 4.29 14.51 -13.72
CA GLN A 162 3.79 13.14 -13.70
C GLN A 162 4.86 12.12 -13.34
N ALA A 163 6.09 12.57 -13.06
CA ALA A 163 7.19 11.76 -12.54
C ALA A 163 7.59 12.26 -11.16
N GLU A 164 7.21 11.55 -10.10
CA GLU A 164 7.37 12.04 -8.73
C GLU A 164 7.85 10.93 -7.79
N VAL A 165 8.71 11.29 -6.84
CA VAL A 165 8.92 10.49 -5.62
C VAL A 165 7.85 10.89 -4.61
N ILE A 166 6.78 10.11 -4.52
CA ILE A 166 5.68 10.42 -3.63
C ILE A 166 6.09 10.22 -2.17
N SER A 167 5.61 11.11 -1.31
CA SER A 167 5.73 10.95 0.13
C SER A 167 4.95 9.73 0.62
N GLY A 168 5.35 9.16 1.75
CA GLY A 168 4.57 8.07 2.35
C GLY A 168 3.17 8.52 2.80
N LYS A 169 2.95 9.83 2.99
CA LYS A 169 1.64 10.43 3.22
C LYS A 169 0.76 10.32 1.96
N GLN A 170 1.26 10.74 0.80
CA GLN A 170 0.56 10.57 -0.48
C GLN A 170 0.26 9.09 -0.76
N GLU A 171 1.24 8.20 -0.56
CA GLU A 171 1.07 6.76 -0.74
C GLU A 171 -0.06 6.19 0.14
N GLY A 172 -0.12 6.57 1.42
CA GLY A 172 -1.21 6.18 2.32
C GLY A 172 -2.58 6.77 1.95
N VAL A 173 -2.62 8.03 1.49
CA VAL A 173 -3.85 8.65 0.97
C VAL A 173 -4.35 7.91 -0.27
N TYR A 174 -3.48 7.63 -1.23
CA TYR A 174 -3.87 6.93 -2.46
C TYR A 174 -4.34 5.49 -2.20
N ALA A 175 -3.70 4.77 -1.27
CA ALA A 175 -4.16 3.46 -0.83
C ALA A 175 -5.55 3.53 -0.17
N TRP A 176 -5.78 4.55 0.68
CA TRP A 176 -7.07 4.79 1.32
C TRP A 176 -8.16 5.15 0.30
N ILE A 177 -7.85 5.99 -0.69
CA ILE A 177 -8.77 6.31 -1.79
C ILE A 177 -9.10 5.03 -2.56
N GLY A 178 -8.08 4.26 -2.95
CA GLY A 178 -8.25 3.04 -3.73
C GLY A 178 -9.20 2.04 -3.08
N ILE A 179 -9.02 1.72 -1.79
CA ILE A 179 -9.89 0.75 -1.12
C ILE A 179 -11.34 1.27 -0.99
N ASN A 180 -11.51 2.55 -0.68
CA ASN A 180 -12.84 3.12 -0.47
C ASN A 180 -13.58 3.33 -1.79
N PHE A 181 -12.85 3.63 -2.85
CA PHE A 181 -13.36 3.65 -4.22
C PHE A 181 -13.87 2.27 -4.63
N VAL A 182 -13.05 1.21 -4.46
CA VAL A 182 -13.50 -0.14 -4.82
C VAL A 182 -14.58 -0.66 -3.87
N LEU A 183 -14.71 -0.18 -2.64
CA LEU A 183 -15.84 -0.54 -1.80
C LEU A 183 -17.10 0.30 -2.09
N GLY A 184 -17.01 1.27 -3.01
CA GLY A 184 -18.09 2.21 -3.35
C GLY A 184 -18.55 3.01 -2.12
N ARG A 185 -17.59 3.40 -1.27
CA ARG A 185 -17.81 4.27 -0.10
C ARG A 185 -17.89 5.75 -0.50
N PHE A 186 -17.55 6.06 -1.75
CA PHE A 186 -17.70 7.40 -2.34
C PHE A 186 -19.01 7.57 -3.11
N ASP A 187 -19.79 6.51 -3.30
CA ASP A 187 -21.10 6.63 -3.92
C ASP A 187 -22.07 7.24 -2.90
N HIS A 188 -22.76 8.31 -3.31
CA HIS A 188 -23.81 8.94 -2.52
C HIS A 188 -25.15 8.26 -2.85
N GLU A 189 -25.98 8.03 -1.84
CA GLU A 189 -27.30 7.42 -2.05
C GLU A 189 -28.32 8.46 -2.49
N ASP A 190 -29.23 8.07 -3.37
CA ASP A 190 -30.48 8.80 -3.58
C ASP A 190 -31.28 8.79 -2.25
N GLU A 191 -31.90 9.91 -1.88
CA GLU A 191 -32.58 10.14 -0.59
C GLU A 191 -33.68 9.10 -0.19
N SER A 192 -34.02 8.13 -1.05
CA SER A 192 -35.09 7.16 -0.81
C SER A 192 -34.74 5.97 0.09
N ASP A 193 -33.46 5.77 0.45
CA ASP A 193 -33.00 4.56 1.17
C ASP A 193 -32.47 4.83 2.60
N ALA A 194 -32.71 6.02 3.15
CA ALA A 194 -32.19 6.50 4.44
C ALA A 194 -32.74 5.79 5.71
N GLU A 195 -33.25 4.56 5.62
CA GLU A 195 -33.78 3.82 6.77
C GLU A 195 -32.79 2.84 7.43
N SER A 196 -31.52 2.75 7.02
CA SER A 196 -30.62 1.75 7.63
C SER A 196 -29.13 2.06 7.84
N SER A 197 -28.59 3.22 7.46
CA SER A 197 -27.19 3.54 7.76
C SER A 197 -27.07 4.55 8.91
N GLN A 198 -26.36 4.17 9.98
CA GLN A 198 -25.99 5.08 11.06
C GLN A 198 -25.36 6.36 10.49
N GLU A 199 -26.08 7.46 10.69
CA GLU A 199 -25.81 8.78 10.12
C GLU A 199 -24.39 9.26 10.44
N SER A 200 -23.58 9.50 9.41
CA SER A 200 -22.55 10.52 9.50
C SER A 200 -23.23 11.89 9.40
N ALA A 201 -22.70 12.92 10.06
CA ALA A 201 -23.28 14.27 10.08
C ALA A 201 -23.42 14.93 8.68
N ILE A 202 -22.91 14.29 7.63
CA ILE A 202 -22.90 14.75 6.23
C ILE A 202 -23.69 13.78 5.33
N GLY A 203 -24.34 12.74 5.88
CA GLY A 203 -25.12 11.77 5.08
C GLY A 203 -24.28 10.85 4.19
N ARG A 204 -22.95 10.84 4.36
CA ARG A 204 -22.04 10.00 3.57
C ARG A 204 -21.84 8.61 4.16
N ARG A 205 -21.56 7.65 3.29
CA ARG A 205 -21.17 6.30 3.68
C ARG A 205 -19.87 6.31 4.47
N ARG A 206 -19.83 5.43 5.45
CA ARG A 206 -18.65 5.22 6.29
C ARG A 206 -17.51 4.61 5.50
N THR A 207 -16.31 5.17 5.64
CA THR A 207 -15.09 4.66 4.99
C THR A 207 -14.39 3.61 5.85
N VAL A 208 -13.49 2.86 5.22
CA VAL A 208 -12.60 1.90 5.88
C VAL A 208 -11.18 2.46 5.96
N GLY A 209 -10.44 2.06 6.99
CA GLY A 209 -9.01 2.33 7.09
C GLY A 209 -8.16 1.31 6.33
N ILE A 210 -6.88 1.63 6.18
CA ILE A 210 -5.88 0.78 5.54
C ILE A 210 -4.65 0.62 6.42
N LEU A 211 -4.06 -0.57 6.34
CA LEU A 211 -2.73 -0.91 6.84
C LEU A 211 -1.97 -1.50 5.67
N ASP A 212 -0.87 -0.89 5.24
CA ASP A 212 -0.06 -1.41 4.14
C ASP A 212 1.39 -1.57 4.59
N MET A 213 1.83 -2.81 4.70
CA MET A 213 3.22 -3.13 5.04
C MET A 213 3.94 -3.55 3.77
N GLY A 214 4.61 -2.60 3.13
CA GLY A 214 5.46 -2.88 1.97
C GLY A 214 6.82 -3.47 2.37
N GLY A 215 7.74 -3.55 1.40
CA GLY A 215 9.09 -4.05 1.67
C GLY A 215 9.94 -3.10 2.52
N ALA A 216 9.77 -1.78 2.37
CA ALA A 216 10.61 -0.78 3.01
C ALA A 216 9.88 0.15 3.99
N SER A 217 8.56 0.29 3.90
CA SER A 217 7.76 1.11 4.82
C SER A 217 6.47 0.43 5.22
N LEU A 218 5.90 0.91 6.32
CA LEU A 218 4.54 0.62 6.77
C LEU A 218 3.72 1.91 6.71
N GLN A 219 2.48 1.82 6.28
CA GLN A 219 1.53 2.91 6.22
C GLN A 219 0.25 2.54 6.97
N ILE A 220 -0.35 3.52 7.63
CA ILE A 220 -1.71 3.43 8.17
C ILE A 220 -2.44 4.70 7.76
N ALA A 221 -3.66 4.54 7.26
CA ALA A 221 -4.53 5.67 6.92
C ALA A 221 -5.99 5.37 7.25
N TYR A 222 -6.69 6.35 7.81
CA TYR A 222 -8.13 6.26 8.10
C TYR A 222 -8.75 7.65 8.20
N GLU A 223 -10.03 7.73 7.85
CA GLU A 223 -10.80 8.95 7.99
C GLU A 223 -10.95 9.31 9.47
N VAL A 224 -10.78 10.59 9.77
CA VAL A 224 -11.02 11.13 11.11
C VAL A 224 -12.17 12.13 11.06
N PRO A 225 -13.21 11.98 11.89
CA PRO A 225 -14.30 12.94 11.96
C PRO A 225 -13.76 14.33 12.27
N THR A 226 -14.39 15.38 11.74
CA THR A 226 -14.12 16.77 12.14
C THR A 226 -14.64 16.99 13.57
N SER A 227 -13.97 16.45 14.58
CA SER A 227 -14.38 16.64 15.98
C SER A 227 -13.93 18.01 16.51
N THR A 228 -14.83 18.61 17.29
CA THR A 228 -14.76 19.92 17.94
C THR A 228 -13.89 19.97 19.20
N SER A 229 -13.22 18.88 19.56
CA SER A 229 -12.35 18.80 20.74
C SER A 229 -10.94 19.27 20.40
N ALA A 230 -10.56 20.46 20.86
CA ALA A 230 -9.23 21.01 20.70
C ALA A 230 -8.17 20.04 21.28
N LEU A 231 -7.26 19.58 20.43
CA LEU A 231 -6.03 18.93 20.88
C LEU A 231 -5.18 19.98 21.62
N PRO A 232 -4.33 19.57 22.58
CA PRO A 232 -3.27 20.44 23.09
C PRO A 232 -2.46 21.04 21.91
N PRO A 233 -2.02 22.31 21.97
CA PRO A 233 -1.42 23.01 20.82
C PRO A 233 -0.25 22.27 20.15
N GLU A 234 0.62 21.65 20.94
CA GLU A 234 1.75 20.86 20.44
C GLU A 234 1.29 19.59 19.70
N GLN A 235 0.20 18.96 20.17
CA GLN A 235 -0.38 17.79 19.52
C GLN A 235 -1.18 18.17 18.28
N GLU A 236 -1.78 19.36 18.26
CA GLU A 236 -2.50 19.88 17.09
C GLU A 236 -1.55 20.11 15.91
N GLU A 237 -0.37 20.68 16.15
CA GLU A 237 0.63 20.89 15.10
C GLU A 237 1.19 19.56 14.58
N ALA A 238 1.51 18.62 15.48
CA ALA A 238 1.92 17.27 15.11
C ALA A 238 0.81 16.55 14.31
N ALA A 239 -0.46 16.67 14.73
CA ALA A 239 -1.60 16.09 14.04
C ALA A 239 -1.80 16.72 12.65
N LYS A 240 -1.68 18.04 12.48
CA LYS A 240 -1.83 18.73 11.19
C LYS A 240 -0.89 18.17 10.12
N THR A 241 0.37 17.89 10.47
CA THR A 241 1.31 17.30 9.51
C THR A 241 0.89 15.91 9.03
N LEU A 242 0.18 15.15 9.87
CA LEU A 242 -0.30 13.79 9.61
C LEU A 242 -1.73 13.75 9.03
N LEU A 243 -2.42 14.89 8.95
CA LEU A 243 -3.76 14.97 8.36
C LEU A 243 -3.67 15.40 6.90
N ALA A 244 -4.33 14.65 6.02
CA ALA A 244 -4.55 15.03 4.64
C ALA A 244 -6.01 15.48 4.47
N GLU A 245 -6.20 16.67 3.95
CA GLU A 245 -7.50 17.22 3.58
C GLU A 245 -7.52 17.40 2.07
N PHE A 246 -8.50 16.78 1.41
CA PHE A 246 -8.63 16.81 -0.04
C PHE A 246 -10.09 16.66 -0.47
N ASN A 247 -10.40 17.16 -1.65
CA ASN A 247 -11.69 16.99 -2.31
C ASN A 247 -11.51 16.04 -3.50
N LEU A 248 -12.26 14.95 -3.56
CA LEU A 248 -12.27 14.04 -4.71
C LEU A 248 -13.21 14.50 -5.83
N GLY A 249 -14.16 15.39 -5.52
CA GLY A 249 -15.12 15.92 -6.47
C GLY A 249 -14.50 16.90 -7.47
N CYS A 250 -15.19 17.10 -8.59
CA CYS A 250 -14.77 18.07 -9.60
C CYS A 250 -15.13 19.52 -9.25
N ASP A 251 -16.07 19.73 -8.31
CA ASP A 251 -16.48 21.06 -7.84
C ASP A 251 -15.90 21.36 -6.46
N VAL A 252 -15.06 22.40 -6.40
CA VAL A 252 -14.41 22.86 -5.16
C VAL A 252 -15.39 23.45 -4.14
N GLN A 253 -16.60 23.83 -4.57
CA GLN A 253 -17.63 24.38 -3.69
C GLN A 253 -18.45 23.28 -2.99
N HIS A 254 -18.47 22.06 -3.53
CA HIS A 254 -19.16 20.93 -2.93
C HIS A 254 -18.29 20.20 -1.91
N THR A 255 -18.87 19.89 -0.75
CA THR A 255 -18.17 19.33 0.40
C THR A 255 -18.39 17.83 0.61
N GLU A 256 -19.27 17.21 -0.16
CA GLU A 256 -19.64 15.78 -0.03
C GLU A 256 -18.44 14.84 -0.20
N HIS A 257 -17.52 15.23 -1.08
CA HIS A 257 -16.28 14.51 -1.38
C HIS A 257 -15.05 15.10 -0.67
N VAL A 258 -15.26 15.93 0.36
CA VAL A 258 -14.17 16.48 1.19
C VAL A 258 -13.88 15.51 2.33
N TYR A 259 -12.69 14.91 2.30
CA TYR A 259 -12.24 13.95 3.29
C TYR A 259 -11.09 14.49 4.11
N ARG A 260 -11.09 14.14 5.40
CA ARG A 260 -9.99 14.36 6.32
C ARG A 260 -9.45 13.02 6.78
N VAL A 261 -8.26 12.70 6.32
CA VAL A 261 -7.64 11.38 6.51
C VAL A 261 -6.39 11.54 7.34
N TYR A 262 -6.33 10.87 8.49
CA TYR A 262 -5.08 10.68 9.20
C TYR A 262 -4.23 9.68 8.43
N VAL A 263 -2.98 10.04 8.17
CA VAL A 263 -2.00 9.20 7.49
C VAL A 263 -0.66 9.30 8.18
N THR A 264 -0.06 8.16 8.49
CA THR A 264 1.33 8.10 8.90
C THR A 264 2.08 7.01 8.16
N THR A 265 3.38 7.24 7.99
CA THR A 265 4.31 6.34 7.31
C THR A 265 5.52 6.09 8.19
N PHE A 266 5.91 4.82 8.29
CA PHE A 266 7.05 4.37 9.06
C PHE A 266 8.11 3.82 8.09
N LEU A 267 9.00 4.70 7.63
CA LEU A 267 10.11 4.29 6.78
C LEU A 267 11.08 3.40 7.58
N GLY A 268 11.49 2.27 7.00
CA GLY A 268 12.29 1.25 7.67
C GLY A 268 11.49 0.23 8.49
N PHE A 269 10.16 0.27 8.43
CA PHE A 269 9.27 -0.67 9.13
C PHE A 269 8.49 -1.59 8.17
N GLY A 270 8.82 -1.58 6.87
CA GLY A 270 8.38 -2.63 5.95
C GLY A 270 9.09 -3.95 6.23
N GLY A 271 8.53 -5.08 5.78
CA GLY A 271 8.99 -6.43 6.15
C GLY A 271 10.49 -6.67 5.91
N ASN A 272 10.99 -6.34 4.70
CA ASN A 272 12.38 -6.54 4.34
C ASN A 272 13.34 -5.64 5.12
N PHE A 273 12.97 -4.37 5.32
CA PHE A 273 13.79 -3.43 6.09
C PHE A 273 13.77 -3.75 7.59
N ALA A 274 12.64 -4.24 8.11
CA ALA A 274 12.56 -4.73 9.48
C ALA A 274 13.47 -5.95 9.67
N ARG A 275 13.49 -6.88 8.72
CA ARG A 275 14.46 -7.98 8.69
C ARG A 275 15.89 -7.45 8.66
N GLN A 276 16.25 -6.58 7.73
CA GLN A 276 17.61 -6.02 7.65
C GLN A 276 18.06 -5.37 8.96
N ARG A 277 17.21 -4.56 9.60
CA ARG A 277 17.51 -3.94 10.91
C ARG A 277 17.70 -4.97 12.02
N TYR A 278 16.94 -6.07 11.97
CA TYR A 278 17.11 -7.21 12.88
C TYR A 278 18.46 -7.90 12.66
N GLU A 279 18.85 -8.14 11.41
CA GLU A 279 20.15 -8.73 11.07
C GLU A 279 21.31 -7.88 11.58
N ASP A 280 21.24 -6.56 11.37
CA ASP A 280 22.27 -5.63 11.85
C ASP A 280 22.34 -5.62 13.39
N LEU A 281 21.21 -5.71 14.09
CA LEU A 281 21.16 -5.82 15.55
C LEU A 281 21.83 -7.12 16.03
N VAL A 282 21.41 -8.27 15.47
CA VAL A 282 21.93 -9.60 15.84
C VAL A 282 23.43 -9.69 15.59
N LEU A 283 23.90 -9.20 14.44
CA LEU A 283 25.30 -9.18 14.07
C LEU A 283 26.10 -8.37 15.09
N ASN A 284 25.69 -7.13 15.35
CA ASN A 284 26.40 -6.24 16.28
C ASN A 284 26.42 -6.81 17.72
N GLU A 285 25.30 -7.33 18.22
CA GLU A 285 25.25 -7.91 19.56
C GLU A 285 26.10 -9.18 19.68
N THR A 286 26.06 -10.04 18.67
CA THR A 286 26.83 -11.31 18.69
C THR A 286 28.32 -11.04 18.66
N PHE A 287 28.79 -10.15 17.78
CA PHE A 287 30.21 -9.79 17.74
C PHE A 287 30.65 -9.04 19.01
N ASN A 288 29.81 -8.20 19.59
CA ASN A 288 30.13 -7.56 20.88
C ASN A 288 30.24 -8.59 22.01
N LYS A 289 29.34 -9.57 22.10
CA LYS A 289 29.43 -10.66 23.08
C LYS A 289 30.67 -11.52 22.86
N ASN A 290 30.99 -11.87 21.61
CA ASN A 290 32.21 -12.60 21.26
C ASN A 290 33.45 -11.86 21.76
N ARG A 291 33.53 -10.54 21.53
CA ARG A 291 34.65 -9.70 21.97
C ARG A 291 34.75 -9.60 23.49
N LEU A 292 33.63 -9.42 24.18
CA LEU A 292 33.60 -9.19 25.63
C LEU A 292 33.75 -10.47 26.46
N LEU A 293 33.20 -11.58 25.98
CA LEU A 293 33.12 -12.85 26.71
C LEU A 293 34.05 -13.93 26.16
N GLY A 294 34.84 -13.63 25.11
CA GLY A 294 35.71 -14.61 24.46
C GLY A 294 34.96 -15.72 23.72
N GLN A 295 33.68 -15.50 23.40
CA GLN A 295 32.85 -16.44 22.64
C GLN A 295 33.22 -16.41 21.16
N LYS A 296 32.84 -17.48 20.43
CA LYS A 296 33.08 -17.63 18.98
C LYS A 296 31.78 -17.91 18.21
N THR A 297 30.65 -17.46 18.74
CA THR A 297 29.32 -17.73 18.18
C THR A 297 29.19 -17.09 16.80
N GLY A 298 28.70 -17.85 15.83
CA GLY A 298 28.48 -17.43 14.45
C GLY A 298 29.74 -17.26 13.60
N LEU A 299 30.94 -17.59 14.11
CA LEU A 299 32.19 -17.47 13.34
C LEU A 299 32.47 -18.66 12.42
N SER A 300 31.73 -19.77 12.57
CA SER A 300 31.82 -20.94 11.69
C SER A 300 30.46 -21.64 11.55
N PRO A 301 30.26 -22.46 10.49
CA PRO A 301 29.07 -23.27 10.33
C PRO A 301 28.82 -24.28 11.46
N ASP A 302 29.89 -24.72 12.14
CA ASP A 302 29.83 -25.67 13.26
C ASP A 302 29.39 -25.02 14.58
N ASN A 303 29.56 -23.70 14.70
CA ASN A 303 29.13 -22.92 15.86
C ASN A 303 28.27 -21.72 15.44
N PRO A 304 27.11 -21.94 14.80
CA PRO A 304 26.29 -20.86 14.27
C PRO A 304 25.57 -20.09 15.38
N PHE A 305 25.17 -18.85 15.09
CA PHE A 305 24.15 -18.18 15.87
C PHE A 305 22.79 -18.87 15.67
N LEU A 306 22.09 -19.19 16.75
CA LEU A 306 20.77 -19.84 16.69
C LEU A 306 19.67 -18.78 16.63
N ASP A 307 19.20 -18.49 15.42
CA ASP A 307 18.21 -17.42 15.16
C ASP A 307 16.78 -17.91 15.45
N PRO A 308 16.07 -17.36 16.45
CA PRO A 308 14.69 -17.74 16.75
C PRO A 308 13.68 -17.33 15.67
N CYS A 309 14.00 -16.35 14.84
CA CYS A 309 13.14 -15.82 13.78
C CYS A 309 13.27 -16.57 12.45
N LEU A 310 14.23 -17.49 12.32
CA LEU A 310 14.34 -18.35 11.14
C LEU A 310 13.71 -19.74 11.38
N PRO A 311 13.14 -20.37 10.33
CA PRO A 311 12.61 -21.73 10.42
C PRO A 311 13.65 -22.73 10.96
N VAL A 312 13.20 -23.74 11.71
CA VAL A 312 14.07 -24.74 12.33
C VAL A 312 15.01 -25.37 11.30
N GLY A 313 16.31 -25.31 11.59
CA GLY A 313 17.35 -25.97 10.78
C GLY A 313 17.75 -25.21 9.52
N LEU A 314 17.05 -24.14 9.13
CA LEU A 314 17.46 -23.31 8.00
C LEU A 314 18.84 -22.70 8.28
N THR A 315 19.81 -22.97 7.41
CA THR A 315 21.15 -22.38 7.50
C THR A 315 21.25 -21.16 6.60
N ASP A 316 21.82 -20.08 7.12
CA ASP A 316 22.01 -18.83 6.39
C ASP A 316 23.33 -18.15 6.79
N VAL A 317 23.77 -17.18 5.98
CA VAL A 317 24.98 -16.39 6.21
C VAL A 317 24.66 -14.90 6.06
N MET A 318 24.81 -14.14 7.15
CA MET A 318 24.70 -12.68 7.12
C MET A 318 26.06 -12.05 6.88
N GLU A 319 26.16 -11.24 5.84
CA GLU A 319 27.38 -10.50 5.48
C GLU A 319 27.14 -8.98 5.50
N ARG A 320 27.92 -8.25 6.31
CA ARG A 320 27.91 -6.79 6.41
C ARG A 320 29.32 -6.27 6.67
N ASN A 321 29.79 -5.29 5.89
CA ASN A 321 31.08 -4.62 6.12
C ASN A 321 32.26 -5.59 6.34
N SER A 322 32.35 -6.67 5.55
CA SER A 322 33.36 -7.75 5.69
C SER A 322 33.25 -8.60 6.97
N GLN A 323 32.19 -8.44 7.76
CA GLN A 323 31.83 -9.34 8.86
C GLN A 323 30.87 -10.40 8.36
N VAL A 324 31.14 -11.66 8.70
CA VAL A 324 30.34 -12.81 8.32
C VAL A 324 29.82 -13.50 9.57
N LEU A 325 28.51 -13.71 9.64
CA LEU A 325 27.84 -14.45 10.71
C LEU A 325 27.13 -15.67 10.13
N HIS A 326 27.53 -16.87 10.56
CA HIS A 326 26.85 -18.12 10.25
C HIS A 326 25.67 -18.35 11.18
N ILE A 327 24.54 -18.77 10.62
CA ILE A 327 23.25 -18.76 11.31
C ILE A 327 22.52 -20.06 11.06
N ARG A 328 21.80 -20.53 12.09
CA ARG A 328 20.90 -21.66 11.99
C ARG A 328 19.58 -21.32 12.67
N GLY A 329 18.47 -21.53 11.99
CA GLY A 329 17.15 -21.24 12.52
C GLY A 329 16.75 -22.17 13.66
N LYS A 330 16.14 -21.58 14.68
CA LYS A 330 15.63 -22.24 15.90
C LYS A 330 14.10 -22.35 15.90
N GLY A 331 13.40 -21.55 15.09
CA GLY A 331 11.93 -21.56 15.01
C GLY A 331 11.23 -21.30 16.34
N ASP A 332 11.59 -20.22 17.03
CA ASP A 332 11.07 -19.89 18.35
C ASP A 332 10.30 -18.57 18.29
N TRP A 333 9.00 -18.67 17.98
CA TRP A 333 8.10 -17.53 17.78
C TRP A 333 8.11 -16.54 18.94
N ALA A 334 8.09 -17.05 20.18
CA ALA A 334 8.03 -16.21 21.38
C ALA A 334 9.34 -15.41 21.53
N THR A 335 10.49 -16.08 21.41
CA THR A 335 11.80 -15.42 21.48
C THR A 335 12.03 -14.48 20.31
N CYS A 336 11.56 -14.82 19.11
CA CYS A 336 11.62 -13.94 17.95
C CYS A 336 10.87 -12.62 18.22
N GLY A 337 9.64 -12.70 18.74
CA GLY A 337 8.87 -11.52 19.12
C GLY A 337 9.57 -10.64 20.16
N LEU A 338 10.25 -11.25 21.13
CA LEU A 338 11.04 -10.51 22.14
C LEU A 338 12.26 -9.81 21.51
N MET A 339 12.96 -10.46 20.59
CA MET A 339 14.12 -9.86 19.91
C MET A 339 13.73 -8.74 18.95
N LEU A 340 12.53 -8.80 18.36
CA LEU A 340 12.03 -7.75 17.47
C LEU A 340 11.45 -6.55 18.24
N SER A 341 11.02 -6.74 19.49
CA SER A 341 10.35 -5.70 20.29
C SER A 341 11.14 -4.37 20.37
N PRO A 342 12.48 -4.36 20.57
CA PRO A 342 13.26 -3.11 20.58
C PRO A 342 13.22 -2.36 19.25
N LEU A 343 13.08 -3.06 18.11
CA LEU A 343 13.06 -2.44 16.78
C LEU A 343 11.75 -1.69 16.49
N LEU A 344 10.69 -1.97 17.26
CA LEU A 344 9.42 -1.28 17.13
C LEU A 344 9.45 0.15 17.71
N ALA A 345 10.45 0.46 18.56
CA ALA A 345 10.65 1.78 19.17
C ALA A 345 9.34 2.40 19.70
N ARG A 346 8.56 1.59 20.43
CA ARG A 346 7.25 1.98 20.95
C ARG A 346 7.38 3.09 21.99
N SER A 347 6.45 4.04 21.96
CA SER A 347 6.29 5.01 23.04
C SER A 347 5.54 4.41 24.23
N ASN A 348 5.77 4.95 25.42
CA ASN A 348 5.02 4.63 26.64
C ASN A 348 3.66 5.37 26.72
N THR A 349 3.34 6.24 25.75
CA THR A 349 2.11 7.03 25.73
C THR A 349 1.01 6.35 24.90
N SER A 350 -0.25 6.43 25.34
CA SER A 350 -1.39 5.82 24.65
C SER A 350 -1.80 6.50 23.34
N GLN A 351 -1.26 7.69 23.07
CA GLN A 351 -1.56 8.51 21.89
C GLN A 351 -0.43 8.49 20.85
N ALA A 352 0.58 7.64 21.04
CA ALA A 352 1.68 7.49 20.11
C ALA A 352 1.91 6.02 19.76
N SER A 353 2.38 5.81 18.53
CA SER A 353 2.55 4.50 17.94
C SER A 353 4.04 4.13 17.84
N LEU A 354 4.49 3.66 16.67
CA LEU A 354 5.89 3.38 16.41
C LEU A 354 6.69 4.69 16.36
N ASN A 355 7.94 4.67 16.84
CA ASN A 355 8.81 5.84 16.96
C ASN A 355 8.20 7.02 17.74
N GLY A 356 7.19 6.79 18.57
CA GLY A 356 6.50 7.85 19.30
C GLY A 356 5.72 8.83 18.42
N ILE A 357 5.38 8.45 17.20
CA ILE A 357 4.56 9.27 16.30
C ILE A 357 3.12 9.32 16.79
N TYR A 358 2.55 10.52 16.86
CA TYR A 358 1.15 10.75 17.22
C TYR A 358 0.20 9.90 16.37
N GLN A 359 -0.78 9.28 17.03
CA GLN A 359 -1.85 8.54 16.37
C GLN A 359 -3.20 9.12 16.78
N SER A 360 -4.00 9.50 15.78
CA SER A 360 -5.37 9.99 16.03
C SER A 360 -6.22 8.87 16.65
N PRO A 361 -7.13 9.17 17.59
CA PRO A 361 -7.96 8.13 18.20
C PRO A 361 -8.72 7.29 17.16
N ILE A 362 -8.70 5.97 17.33
CA ILE A 362 -9.48 5.02 16.52
C ILE A 362 -10.63 4.52 17.39
N ASP A 363 -11.87 4.65 16.89
CA ASP A 363 -13.01 3.96 17.47
C ASP A 363 -12.96 2.48 17.04
N TYR A 364 -12.30 1.64 17.85
CA TYR A 364 -12.13 0.21 17.54
C TYR A 364 -13.44 -0.58 17.48
N ASN A 365 -14.50 -0.10 18.14
CA ASN A 365 -15.80 -0.78 18.12
C ASN A 365 -16.57 -0.47 16.84
N ASN A 366 -16.30 0.71 16.28
CA ASN A 366 -16.89 1.17 15.04
C ASN A 366 -15.76 1.52 14.08
N SER A 367 -14.89 0.56 13.71
CA SER A 367 -13.89 0.70 12.64
C SER A 367 -13.60 -0.60 11.91
N GLU A 368 -13.32 -0.44 10.62
CA GLU A 368 -12.95 -1.52 9.70
C GLU A 368 -11.63 -1.14 9.05
N PHE A 369 -10.70 -2.10 8.95
CA PHE A 369 -9.39 -1.91 8.33
C PHE A 369 -9.09 -3.04 7.35
N TYR A 370 -8.46 -2.68 6.23
CA TYR A 370 -7.91 -3.64 5.28
C TYR A 370 -6.39 -3.67 5.37
N GLY A 371 -5.83 -4.87 5.53
CA GLY A 371 -4.40 -5.12 5.54
C GLY A 371 -3.89 -5.56 4.17
N PHE A 372 -2.95 -4.80 3.60
CA PHE A 372 -2.33 -5.07 2.30
C PHE A 372 -0.89 -5.54 2.43
N SER A 373 -0.34 -6.02 1.31
CA SER A 373 1.05 -6.44 1.18
C SER A 373 1.42 -7.51 2.21
N GLU A 374 2.42 -7.29 3.07
CA GLU A 374 2.86 -8.31 4.03
C GLU A 374 1.74 -8.76 4.99
N PHE A 375 0.73 -7.93 5.29
CA PHE A 375 -0.43 -8.38 6.07
C PHE A 375 -1.21 -9.51 5.37
N PHE A 376 -1.28 -9.47 4.04
CA PHE A 376 -1.88 -10.53 3.23
C PHE A 376 -0.90 -11.68 3.00
N TYR A 377 0.34 -11.41 2.56
CA TYR A 377 1.32 -12.47 2.26
C TYR A 377 1.64 -13.34 3.48
N CYS A 378 1.79 -12.73 4.68
CA CYS A 378 2.08 -13.46 5.90
C CYS A 378 0.90 -14.33 6.38
N THR A 379 -0.33 -14.04 5.95
CA THR A 379 -1.53 -14.81 6.33
C THR A 379 -1.92 -15.83 5.26
N GLU A 380 -1.63 -15.57 3.99
CA GLU A 380 -2.10 -16.41 2.88
C GLU A 380 -1.03 -17.34 2.31
N ASP A 381 0.17 -16.85 1.98
CA ASP A 381 1.10 -17.58 1.10
C ASP A 381 1.52 -18.94 1.68
N VAL A 382 1.75 -18.98 3.00
CA VAL A 382 2.13 -20.20 3.74
C VAL A 382 1.01 -20.65 4.67
N LEU A 383 0.42 -19.73 5.44
CA LEU A 383 -0.54 -20.10 6.49
C LEU A 383 -1.94 -20.40 5.95
N ARG A 384 -2.29 -19.94 4.73
CA ARG A 384 -3.59 -20.17 4.07
C ARG A 384 -4.80 -19.78 4.92
N ILE A 385 -4.67 -18.69 5.66
CA ILE A 385 -5.70 -18.09 6.54
C ILE A 385 -5.97 -16.62 6.17
N GLY A 386 -5.80 -16.26 4.89
CA GLY A 386 -6.10 -14.92 4.41
C GLY A 386 -7.56 -14.51 4.65
N GLY A 387 -7.82 -13.21 4.64
CA GLY A 387 -9.16 -12.64 4.85
C GLY A 387 -9.33 -12.05 6.25
N ARG A 388 -10.42 -12.43 6.96
CA ARG A 388 -10.74 -11.83 8.26
C ARG A 388 -9.72 -12.26 9.31
N TYR A 389 -8.92 -11.30 9.77
CA TYR A 389 -7.90 -11.53 10.78
C TYR A 389 -8.50 -11.96 12.13
N HIS A 390 -7.92 -13.00 12.74
CA HIS A 390 -8.20 -13.43 14.10
C HIS A 390 -6.87 -13.74 14.81
N GLY A 391 -6.48 -12.87 15.75
CA GLY A 391 -5.16 -12.90 16.39
C GLY A 391 -4.75 -14.24 17.00
N PRO A 392 -5.61 -14.91 17.80
CA PRO A 392 -5.29 -16.23 18.34
C PRO A 392 -5.07 -17.30 17.26
N THR A 393 -5.85 -17.28 16.17
CA THR A 393 -5.69 -18.25 15.07
C THR A 393 -4.36 -18.02 14.35
N PHE A 394 -4.04 -16.76 14.05
CA PHE A 394 -2.78 -16.40 13.41
C PHE A 394 -1.59 -16.81 14.27
N ALA A 395 -1.57 -16.45 15.56
CA ALA A 395 -0.47 -16.78 16.46
C ALA A 395 -0.25 -18.30 16.57
N LYS A 396 -1.33 -19.08 16.63
CA LYS A 396 -1.24 -20.55 16.67
C LYS A 396 -0.68 -21.12 15.35
N ALA A 397 -1.15 -20.62 14.20
CA ALA A 397 -0.68 -21.08 12.90
C ALA A 397 0.79 -20.72 12.66
N ALA A 398 1.20 -19.51 13.07
CA ALA A 398 2.57 -19.04 12.97
C ALA A 398 3.52 -19.90 13.82
N GLN A 399 3.13 -20.29 15.04
CA GLN A 399 3.96 -21.15 15.91
C GLN A 399 4.19 -22.57 15.35
N VAL A 400 3.23 -23.14 14.62
CA VAL A 400 3.30 -24.54 14.16
C VAL A 400 4.13 -24.70 12.88
N ASN A 401 4.24 -23.64 12.08
CA ASN A 401 4.96 -23.66 10.80
C ASN A 401 6.41 -23.17 10.87
N HIS A 402 6.99 -23.08 12.08
CA HIS A 402 8.37 -22.63 12.32
C HIS A 402 9.30 -23.74 12.76
#